data_AF-A0A0Z8MJY2-F1
#
_entry.id   AF-A0A0Z8MJY2-F1
#
_cell.length_a   1.000
_cell.length_b   1.000
_cell.length_c   1.000
_cell.angle_alpha   90.00
_cell.angle_beta   90.00
_cell.angle_gamma   90.00
#
_symmetry.space_group_name_H-M   'P 1'
#
loop_
_entity.id
_entity.type
_entity.pdbx_description
1 polymer ?
#
loop_
_entity_poly.entity_id
_entity_poly.type
_entity_poly.pdbx_seq_one_letter_code
_entity_poly.pdbx_strand_id
1 'polypeptide(L)'
;MNAIAKKQIDDYLNQNRQSLDEINQHIYDVIAINRLTNSEVAALFTGLMRQVLSSDHNTKLLDNLGIQVGQLNPELTTKIQQILTEEWLANQGLIK
;
A
#
# COMPACT_ATOMS: atom_id res chain seq x y z
N MET A 1 -1.29 -20.02 20.12
CA MET A 1 0.11 -19.74 19.73
C MET A 1 0.85 -19.23 20.96
N ASN A 2 2.00 -19.81 21.34
CA ASN A 2 2.73 -19.41 22.55
C ASN A 2 3.46 -18.06 22.32
N ALA A 3 3.48 -17.19 23.33
CA ALA A 3 4.02 -15.83 23.26
C ALA A 3 5.50 -15.78 22.81
N ILE A 4 6.29 -16.80 23.15
CA ILE A 4 7.70 -16.91 22.74
C ILE A 4 7.81 -17.11 21.21
N ALA A 5 6.98 -17.98 20.65
CA ALA A 5 6.96 -18.23 19.21
C ALA A 5 6.45 -16.99 18.44
N LYS A 6 5.46 -16.27 18.99
CA LYS A 6 4.99 -15.02 18.42
C LYS A 6 6.09 -13.96 18.37
N LYS A 7 6.83 -13.78 19.48
CA LYS A 7 7.94 -12.83 19.55
C LYS A 7 9.06 -13.17 18.57
N GLN A 8 9.45 -14.44 18.46
CA GLN A 8 10.46 -14.87 17.51
C GLN A 8 10.05 -14.64 16.05
N ILE A 9 8.76 -14.85 15.73
CA ILE A 9 8.21 -14.55 14.40
C ILE A 9 8.21 -13.04 14.15
N ASP A 10 7.75 -12.23 15.10
CA ASP A 10 7.72 -10.77 14.96
C ASP A 10 9.14 -10.20 14.82
N ASP A 11 10.11 -10.69 15.60
CA ASP A 11 11.52 -10.28 15.53
C ASP A 11 12.13 -10.64 14.17
N TYR A 12 11.85 -11.84 13.65
CA TYR A 12 12.28 -12.26 12.31
C TYR A 12 11.66 -11.40 11.21
N LEU A 13 10.37 -11.10 11.29
CA LEU A 13 9.67 -10.24 10.33
C LEU A 13 10.24 -8.82 10.34
N ASN A 14 10.55 -8.28 11.52
CA ASN A 14 11.15 -6.95 11.65
C ASN A 14 12.58 -6.89 11.09
N GLN A 15 13.40 -7.92 11.31
CA GLN A 15 14.76 -7.99 10.78
C GLN A 15 14.82 -8.07 9.25
N ASN A 16 13.77 -8.63 8.62
CA ASN A 16 13.70 -8.78 7.16
C ASN A 16 12.80 -7.73 6.50
N ARG A 17 12.30 -6.76 7.26
CA ARG A 17 11.42 -5.71 6.72
C ARG A 17 12.26 -4.72 5.93
N GLN A 18 12.05 -4.71 4.61
CA GLN A 18 12.62 -3.69 3.74
C GLN A 18 12.05 -2.31 4.09
N SER A 19 12.90 -1.29 3.99
CA SER A 19 12.46 0.10 4.11
C SER A 19 11.54 0.48 2.94
N LEU A 20 10.69 1.51 3.15
CA LEU A 20 9.83 2.01 2.07
C LEU A 20 10.65 2.51 0.88
N ASP A 21 11.83 3.10 1.13
CA ASP A 21 12.72 3.59 0.09
C ASP A 21 13.30 2.45 -0.77
N GLU A 22 13.72 1.34 -0.15
CA GLU A 22 14.18 0.15 -0.87
C GLU A 22 13.07 -0.47 -1.71
N ILE A 23 11.84 -0.54 -1.17
CA ILE A 23 10.67 -1.04 -1.90
C ILE A 23 10.35 -0.12 -3.09
N ASN A 24 10.35 1.20 -2.87
CA ASN A 24 10.09 2.18 -3.92
C ASN A 24 11.13 2.08 -5.04
N GLN A 25 12.41 1.96 -4.70
CA GLN A 25 13.48 1.80 -5.69
C GLN A 25 13.28 0.53 -6.52
N HIS A 26 12.97 -0.60 -5.87
CA HIS A 26 12.76 -1.85 -6.58
C HIS A 26 11.58 -1.77 -7.56
N ILE A 27 10.47 -1.14 -7.15
CA ILE A 27 9.32 -0.91 -8.04
C ILE A 27 9.72 -0.02 -9.23
N TYR A 28 10.48 1.05 -8.98
CA TYR A 28 10.94 1.94 -10.05
C TYR A 28 11.86 1.24 -11.04
N ASP A 29 12.78 0.41 -10.56
CA ASP A 29 13.69 -0.37 -11.43
C ASP A 29 12.89 -1.30 -12.35
N VAL A 30 11.86 -1.98 -11.83
CA VAL A 30 10.96 -2.84 -12.63
C VAL A 30 10.25 -2.03 -13.71
N ILE A 31 9.74 -0.84 -13.37
CA ILE A 31 9.09 0.06 -14.34
C ILE A 31 10.07 0.46 -15.45
N ALA A 32 11.30 0.86 -15.08
CA ALA A 32 12.32 1.32 -16.01
C ALA A 32 12.83 0.21 -16.95
N ILE A 33 13.13 -0.97 -16.40
CA ILE A 33 13.62 -2.12 -17.18
C ILE A 33 12.59 -2.56 -18.22
N ASN A 34 11.31 -2.58 -17.85
CA ASN A 34 10.22 -2.98 -18.74
C ASN A 34 9.71 -1.84 -19.63
N ARG A 35 10.24 -0.61 -19.47
CA ARG A 35 9.85 0.58 -20.22
C ARG A 35 8.34 0.83 -20.19
N LEU A 36 7.72 0.62 -19.02
CA LEU A 36 6.28 0.80 -18.87
C LEU A 36 5.90 2.26 -19.15
N THR A 37 4.83 2.44 -19.92
CA THR A 37 4.25 3.75 -20.20
C THR A 37 3.54 4.32 -18.97
N ASN A 38 3.32 5.63 -18.95
CA ASN A 38 2.60 6.30 -17.86
C ASN A 38 1.21 5.68 -17.61
N SER A 39 0.51 5.28 -18.66
CA SER A 39 -0.82 4.64 -18.54
C SER A 39 -0.73 3.26 -17.91
N GLU A 40 0.28 2.46 -18.25
CA GLU A 40 0.51 1.14 -17.63
C GLU A 40 0.90 1.27 -16.16
N VAL A 41 1.77 2.23 -15.83
CA VAL A 41 2.17 2.52 -14.44
C VAL A 41 0.97 2.98 -13.61
N ALA A 42 0.13 3.87 -14.14
CA ALA A 42 -1.08 4.33 -13.45
C ALA A 42 -2.06 3.17 -13.19
N ALA A 43 -2.27 2.30 -14.18
CA ALA A 43 -3.09 1.11 -14.03
C ALA A 43 -2.52 0.13 -13.00
N LEU A 44 -1.19 -0.07 -13.00
CA LEU A 44 -0.49 -0.93 -12.05
C LEU A 44 -0.67 -0.41 -10.62
N PHE A 45 -0.36 0.85 -10.35
CA PHE A 45 -0.47 1.42 -9.01
C PHE A 45 -1.90 1.46 -8.49
N THR A 46 -2.85 1.80 -9.35
CA THR A 46 -4.28 1.75 -9.00
C THR A 46 -4.71 0.30 -8.69
N GLY A 47 -4.26 -0.66 -9.49
CA GLY A 47 -4.55 -2.08 -9.29
C GLY A 47 -3.96 -2.63 -7.98
N LEU A 48 -2.70 -2.32 -7.70
CA LEU A 48 -2.02 -2.69 -6.45
C LEU A 48 -2.71 -2.06 -5.24
N MET A 49 -3.05 -0.78 -5.31
CA MET A 49 -3.75 -0.10 -4.23
C MET A 49 -5.12 -0.72 -3.95
N ARG A 50 -5.89 -1.05 -5.01
CA ARG A 50 -7.16 -1.76 -4.88
C ARG A 50 -7.01 -3.11 -4.17
N GLN A 51 -5.96 -3.88 -4.50
CA GLN A 51 -5.67 -5.16 -3.86
C GLN A 51 -5.27 -4.99 -2.39
N VAL A 52 -4.48 -3.96 -2.07
CA VAL A 52 -4.10 -3.64 -0.69
C VAL A 52 -5.32 -3.28 0.13
N LEU A 53 -6.21 -2.42 -0.39
CA LEU A 53 -7.45 -2.01 0.28
C LEU A 53 -8.41 -3.19 0.50
N SER A 54 -8.47 -4.14 -0.44
CA SER A 54 -9.37 -5.30 -0.36
C SER A 54 -8.82 -6.47 0.45
N SER A 55 -7.56 -6.41 0.88
CA SER A 55 -6.95 -7.47 1.70
C SER A 55 -7.54 -7.53 3.11
N ASP A 56 -7.70 -8.74 3.66
CA ASP A 56 -8.34 -9.00 4.96
C ASP A 56 -7.75 -8.18 6.14
N HIS A 57 -6.48 -7.79 6.06
CA HIS A 57 -5.85 -6.98 7.09
C HIS A 57 -6.25 -5.50 7.04
N ASN A 58 -6.58 -4.99 5.84
CA ASN A 58 -6.81 -3.57 5.58
C ASN A 58 -8.28 -3.24 5.28
N THR A 59 -9.14 -4.24 5.09
CA THR A 59 -10.58 -4.06 4.83
C THR A 59 -11.31 -3.27 5.90
N LYS A 60 -10.82 -3.27 7.15
CA LYS A 60 -11.34 -2.43 8.24
C LYS A 60 -11.42 -0.95 7.88
N LEU A 61 -10.48 -0.44 7.08
CA LEU A 61 -10.53 0.94 6.61
C LEU A 61 -11.76 1.17 5.72
N LEU A 62 -12.03 0.26 4.80
CA LEU A 62 -13.18 0.34 3.91
C LEU A 62 -14.49 0.22 4.70
N ASP A 63 -14.55 -0.70 5.66
CA ASP A 63 -15.71 -0.87 6.55
C ASP A 63 -16.01 0.42 7.33
N ASN A 64 -14.98 1.06 7.89
CA ASN A 64 -15.11 2.33 8.60
C ASN A 64 -15.61 3.47 7.70
N LEU A 65 -15.29 3.43 6.41
CA LEU A 65 -15.76 4.37 5.40
C LEU A 65 -17.13 3.99 4.82
N GLY A 66 -17.70 2.85 5.22
CA GLY A 66 -18.95 2.31 4.68
C GLY A 66 -18.84 1.86 3.21
N ILE A 67 -17.63 1.54 2.76
CA ILE A 67 -17.32 1.14 1.38
C ILE A 67 -17.22 -0.38 1.31
N GLN A 68 -17.96 -1.01 0.42
CA GLN A 68 -17.81 -2.43 0.13
C GLN A 68 -16.68 -2.66 -0.87
N VAL A 69 -15.91 -3.74 -0.71
CA VAL A 69 -14.81 -4.11 -1.63
C VAL A 69 -15.25 -4.15 -3.10
N GLY A 70 -16.49 -4.61 -3.37
CA GLY A 70 -17.06 -4.67 -4.72
C GLY A 70 -17.28 -3.29 -5.37
N GLN A 71 -17.30 -2.21 -4.58
CA GLN A 71 -17.48 -0.83 -5.06
C GLN A 71 -16.16 -0.15 -5.45
N LEU A 72 -15.01 -0.76 -5.14
CA LEU A 72 -13.71 -0.24 -5.53
C LEU A 72 -13.57 -0.24 -7.05
N ASN A 73 -13.72 0.93 -7.66
CA ASN A 73 -13.40 1.24 -9.04
C ASN A 73 -12.14 2.14 -9.10
N PRO A 74 -11.59 2.45 -10.28
CA PRO A 74 -10.38 3.28 -10.38
C PRO A 74 -10.52 4.64 -9.69
N GLU A 75 -11.63 5.35 -9.92
CA GLU A 75 -11.88 6.67 -9.33
C GLU A 75 -11.87 6.65 -7.79
N LEU A 76 -12.65 5.75 -7.19
CA LEU A 76 -12.73 5.60 -5.75
C LEU A 76 -11.40 5.17 -5.16
N THR A 77 -10.72 4.23 -5.82
CA THR A 77 -9.39 3.75 -5.39
C THR A 77 -8.38 4.88 -5.37
N THR A 78 -8.30 5.69 -6.44
CA THR A 78 -7.37 6.82 -6.51
C THR A 78 -7.70 7.90 -5.49
N LYS A 79 -8.97 8.11 -5.18
CA LYS A 79 -9.39 9.09 -4.17
C LYS A 79 -8.98 8.67 -2.76
N ILE A 80 -9.20 7.41 -2.41
CA ILE A 80 -8.71 6.85 -1.13
C ILE A 80 -7.17 6.90 -1.08
N GLN A 81 -6.50 6.53 -2.18
CA GLN A 81 -5.04 6.59 -2.28
C GLN A 81 -4.51 8.01 -2.03
N GLN A 82 -5.15 9.02 -2.63
CA GLN A 82 -4.78 10.42 -2.43
C GLN A 82 -4.87 10.81 -0.95
N ILE A 83 -6.02 10.55 -0.30
CA ILE A 83 -6.25 10.89 1.11
C ILE A 83 -5.17 10.25 2.00
N LEU A 84 -4.93 8.95 1.84
CA LEU A 84 -3.93 8.24 2.63
C LEU A 84 -2.50 8.74 2.40
N THR A 85 -2.19 9.14 1.16
CA THR A 85 -0.89 9.73 0.82
C THR A 85 -0.72 11.08 1.51
N GLU A 86 -1.75 11.93 1.45
CA GLU A 86 -1.74 13.24 2.12
C GLU A 86 -1.61 13.11 3.64
N GLU A 87 -2.36 12.20 4.26
CA GLU A 87 -2.25 11.90 5.70
C GLU A 87 -0.84 11.42 6.07
N TRP A 88 -0.26 10.53 5.26
CA TRP A 88 1.10 10.05 5.49
C TRP A 88 2.12 11.20 5.39
N LEU A 89 2.04 12.02 4.34
CA LEU A 89 2.93 13.17 4.15
C LEU A 89 2.80 14.20 5.28
N ALA A 90 1.57 14.48 5.75
CA ALA A 90 1.33 15.37 6.88
C ALA A 90 1.95 14.82 8.17
N ASN A 91 1.82 13.50 8.42
CA ASN A 91 2.45 12.84 9.56
C ASN A 91 3.99 12.84 9.49
N GLN A 92 4.57 12.91 8.29
CA GLN A 92 6.01 13.11 8.09
C GLN A 92 6.43 14.59 8.17
N GLY A 93 5.49 15.54 8.27
CA GLY A 93 5.76 16.98 8.26
C GLY A 93 6.19 17.53 6.89
N LEU A 94 5.89 16.80 5.80
CA LEU A 94 6.29 17.16 4.43
C LEU A 94 5.29 18.10 3.75
N ILE A 95 4.05 18.14 4.26
CA ILE A 95 3.01 19.08 3.84
C ILE A 95 2.29 19.64 5.07
N LYS A 96 1.65 20.80 4.93
CA LYS A 96 0.93 21.51 5.99
C LYS A 96 -0.58 21.37 5.84
#